data_AF-R0LAE5-F1
#
_entry.id   AF-R0LAE5-F1
#
_cell.length_a   1.000
_cell.length_b   1.000
_cell.length_c   1.000
_cell.angle_alpha   90.00
_cell.angle_beta   90.00
_cell.angle_gamma   90.00
#
_symmetry.space_group_name_H-M   'P 1'
#
loop_
_entity.id
_entity.type
_entity.pdbx_description
1 polymer ?
#
loop_
_entity_poly.entity_id
_entity_poly.type
_entity_poly.pdbx_seq_one_letter_code
_entity_poly.pdbx_strand_id
1 'polypeptide(L)' 'LLLSLALLAPALAASLERGLIFNLDTGELCLQSAQCKSGCCQRDSGLSLARCVPKAAELQDCSPK' A
#
# COMPACT_ATOMS: atom_id res chain seq x y z
N LEU A 1 12.42 -7.89 -30.35
CA LEU A 1 12.22 -6.43 -30.23
C LEU A 1 10.74 -6.06 -30.09
N LEU A 2 9.87 -6.55 -30.97
CA LEU A 2 8.42 -6.25 -30.91
C LEU A 2 7.74 -6.84 -29.65
N LEU A 3 8.05 -8.10 -29.28
CA LEU A 3 7.49 -8.70 -28.06
C LEU A 3 7.91 -7.97 -26.78
N SER A 4 9.18 -7.58 -26.67
CA SER A 4 9.71 -6.85 -25.51
C SER A 4 9.02 -5.49 -25.32
N LEU A 5 8.60 -4.83 -26.41
CA LEU A 5 7.92 -3.55 -26.35
C LEU A 5 6.44 -3.68 -25.90
N ALA A 6 5.80 -4.80 -26.25
CA ALA A 6 4.40 -5.08 -25.87
C ALA A 6 4.22 -5.31 -24.36
N LEU A 7 5.24 -5.79 -23.65
CA LEU A 7 5.23 -6.00 -22.21
C LEU A 7 5.49 -4.71 -21.39
N LEU A 8 6.12 -3.69 -21.98
CA LEU A 8 6.40 -2.43 -21.27
C LEU A 8 5.14 -1.60 -21.02
N ALA A 9 4.22 -1.57 -21.98
CA ALA A 9 3.00 -0.76 -21.90
C ALA A 9 2.08 -1.11 -20.70
N PRO A 10 1.72 -2.37 -20.42
CA PRO A 10 0.88 -2.70 -19.27
C PRO A 10 1.60 -2.52 -17.92
N ALA A 11 2.92 -2.70 -17.87
CA ALA A 11 3.70 -2.51 -16.63
C ALA A 11 3.73 -1.03 -16.21
N LEU A 12 3.87 -0.11 -17.17
CA LEU A 12 3.82 1.34 -16.94
C LEU A 12 2.40 1.79 -16.54
N ALA A 13 1.36 1.26 -17.20
CA ALA A 13 -0.03 1.59 -16.86
C ALA A 13 -0.43 1.13 -15.45
N ALA A 14 0.00 -0.07 -15.02
CA ALA A 14 -0.23 -0.56 -13.65
C ALA A 14 0.49 0.29 -12.58
N SER A 15 1.59 0.94 -12.95
CA SER A 15 2.33 1.85 -12.07
C SER A 15 1.74 3.27 -12.04
N LEU A 16 1.10 3.71 -13.13
CA LEU A 16 0.61 5.08 -13.32
C LEU A 16 -0.83 5.27 -12.83
N GLU A 17 -1.70 4.27 -12.97
CA GLU A 17 -3.05 4.23 -12.36
C GLU A 17 -2.99 3.99 -10.83
N ARG A 18 -1.81 4.12 -10.21
CA ARG A 18 -1.69 4.29 -8.77
C ARG A 18 -2.00 5.75 -8.41
N GLY A 19 -3.16 6.24 -8.83
CA GLY A 19 -3.78 7.36 -8.13
C GLY A 19 -3.86 6.92 -6.68
N LEU A 20 -3.06 7.53 -5.80
CA LEU A 20 -3.11 7.18 -4.38
C LEU A 20 -4.51 7.53 -3.90
N ILE A 21 -5.36 6.52 -3.75
CA ILE A 21 -6.68 6.70 -3.20
C ILE A 21 -6.46 7.08 -1.73
N PHE A 22 -6.84 8.31 -1.39
CA PHE A 22 -6.71 8.85 -0.04
C PHE A 22 -7.98 8.62 0.77
N ASN A 23 -7.87 8.68 2.10
CA ASN A 23 -8.95 8.43 3.06
C ASN A 23 -9.51 7.00 3.01
N LEU A 24 -8.63 6.01 2.89
CA LEU A 24 -8.97 4.60 3.03
C LEU A 24 -9.32 4.26 4.49
N ASP A 25 -10.32 3.41 4.66
CA ASP A 25 -10.78 2.85 5.92
C ASP A 25 -9.94 1.62 6.34
N THR A 26 -10.09 1.21 7.59
CA THR A 26 -9.34 0.05 8.14
C THR A 26 -9.69 -1.22 7.36
N GLY A 27 -8.67 -1.99 6.97
CA GLY A 27 -8.79 -3.23 6.20
C GLY A 27 -8.62 -3.07 4.69
N GLU A 28 -8.65 -1.84 4.16
CA GLU A 28 -8.44 -1.60 2.74
C GLU A 28 -6.97 -1.72 2.34
N LEU A 29 -6.72 -2.07 1.08
CA LEU A 29 -5.38 -2.20 0.52
C LEU A 29 -4.72 -0.83 0.37
N CYS A 30 -3.51 -0.69 0.89
CA CYS A 30 -2.75 0.56 0.84
C CYS A 30 -1.32 0.32 0.33
N LEU A 31 -0.65 1.39 -0.09
CA LEU A 31 0.80 1.39 -0.35
C LEU A 31 1.58 2.34 0.55
N GLN A 32 0.93 3.38 1.05
CA GLN A 32 1.52 4.44 1.86
C GLN A 32 0.58 4.76 3.00
N SER A 33 1.14 5.01 4.18
CA SER A 33 0.37 5.37 5.38
C SER A 33 -0.50 6.62 5.20
N ALA A 34 -0.12 7.55 4.32
CA ALA A 34 -0.91 8.75 4.01
C ALA A 34 -2.26 8.44 3.34
N GLN A 35 -2.44 7.24 2.75
CA GLN A 35 -3.71 6.84 2.15
C GLN A 35 -4.76 6.53 3.21
N CYS A 36 -4.36 6.04 4.38
CA CYS A 36 -5.27 5.56 5.41
C CYS A 36 -5.75 6.70 6.32
N LYS A 37 -7.03 6.73 6.69
CA LYS A 37 -7.55 7.64 7.72
C LYS A 37 -6.85 7.45 9.07
N SER A 38 -6.45 6.21 9.38
CA SER A 38 -5.66 5.87 10.57
C SER A 38 -4.20 6.34 10.50
N GLY A 39 -3.72 6.74 9.32
CA GLY A 39 -2.32 7.10 9.08
C GLY A 39 -1.35 5.94 9.27
N CYS A 40 -1.78 4.68 9.13
CA CYS A 40 -0.94 3.50 9.26
C CYS A 40 -1.28 2.45 8.19
N CYS A 41 -0.31 2.16 7.34
CA CYS A 41 -0.35 1.09 6.35
C CYS A 41 0.64 0.00 6.76
N GLN A 42 0.14 -1.15 7.21
CA GLN A 42 0.95 -2.22 7.79
C GLN A 42 0.95 -3.46 6.89
N ARG A 43 2.07 -4.19 6.90
CA ARG A 43 2.22 -5.52 6.33
C ARG A 43 2.51 -6.52 7.46
N ASP A 44 1.76 -7.62 7.50
CA ASP A 44 2.03 -8.70 8.45
C ASP A 44 3.36 -9.43 8.18
N SER A 45 3.83 -9.42 6.93
CA SER A 45 5.11 -10.03 6.52
C SER A 45 5.67 -9.36 5.25
N GLY A 46 6.92 -9.64 4.90
CA GLY A 46 7.57 -9.08 3.70
C GLY A 46 6.88 -9.43 2.37
N LEU A 47 6.07 -10.49 2.34
CA LEU A 47 5.33 -10.95 1.15
C LEU A 47 3.83 -10.63 1.21
N SER A 48 3.29 -10.21 2.35
CA SER A 48 1.86 -9.92 2.47
C SER A 48 1.49 -8.58 1.81
N LEU A 49 0.25 -8.43 1.34
CA LEU A 49 -0.23 -7.12 0.89
C LEU A 49 -0.48 -6.21 2.09
N ALA A 50 -0.10 -4.94 1.96
CA ALA A 50 -0.30 -3.97 3.03
C ALA A 50 -1.76 -3.53 3.14
N ARG A 51 -2.24 -3.33 4.35
CA ARG A 51 -3.59 -2.84 4.63
C ARG A 51 -3.59 -1.72 5.67
N CYS A 52 -4.61 -0.88 5.61
CA CYS A 52 -4.84 0.13 6.62
C CYS A 52 -5.20 -0.52 7.94
N VAL A 53 -4.50 -0.15 9.01
CA VAL A 53 -4.72 -0.68 10.37
C VAL A 53 -4.82 0.47 11.37
N PRO A 54 -5.49 0.29 12.52
CA PRO A 54 -5.35 1.24 13.63
C PRO A 54 -3.90 1.29 14.11
N LYS A 55 -3.46 2.46 14.59
CA LYS A 55 -2.17 2.56 15.27
C LYS A 55 -2.22 1.75 16.57
N ALA A 56 -1.07 1.20 16.97
CA ALA A 56 -0.94 0.53 18.26
C ALA A 56 -1.38 1.47 19.39
N ALA A 57 -2.18 0.93 20.31
CA ALA A 57 -2.57 1.62 21.54
C ALA A 57 -1.40 1.64 22.54
N GLU A 58 -1.59 2.31 23.67
CA GLU A 58 -0.61 2.27 24.76
C GLU A 58 -0.35 0.82 25.21
N LEU A 59 0.91 0.50 25.50
CA LEU A 59 1.38 -0.83 25.94
C LEU A 59 1.21 -1.97 24.91
N GLN A 60 0.90 -1.65 23.65
CA GLN A 60 0.89 -2.62 22.56
C GLN A 60 2.22 -2.61 21.81
N ASP A 61 2.55 -3.74 21.19
CA ASP A 61 3.72 -3.84 20.31
C ASP A 61 3.58 -2.86 19.14
N CYS A 62 4.67 -2.18 18.80
CA CYS A 62 4.71 -1.18 17.75
C CYS A 62 6.03 -1.21 16.97
N SER A 63 5.98 -0.75 15.71
CA SER A 63 7.19 -0.48 14.96
C SER A 63 7.78 0.88 15.36
N PRO A 64 9.12 1.03 15.40
CA PRO A 64 9.74 2.34 15.52
C PRO A 64 9.33 3.28 14.38
N LYS A 65 9.45 4.59 14.61
CA LYS A 65 9.20 5.63 13.61
C LYS A 65 10.33 5.72 12.59
#